data_AF-A0A914XGE0-F1
#
_entry.id   AF-A0A914XGE0-F1
#
_cell.length_a   1.000
_cell.length_b   1.000
_cell.length_c   1.000
_cell.angle_alpha   90.00
_cell.angle_beta   90.00
_cell.angle_gamma   90.00
#
_symmetry.space_group_name_H-M   'P 1'
#
loop_
_entity.id
_entity.type
_entity.pdbx_description
1 polymer ?
#
loop_
_entity_poly.entity_id
_entity_poly.type
_entity_poly.pdbx_seq_one_letter_code
_entity_poly.pdbx_strand_id
1 'polypeptide(L)'
;MSDDSGDESDELGSNPLGGMLYDEDEGGDVSNSFEEPDGSRVEQIEVDEEKNAEDVRRDALKLFTSTDFVMEPEVLPTLSRYFKVGGDPETVVQSLAEHYQSLAQICNIMGEWLLQLEDRPDAVQDIFEQSLSSLISRHFEPKQADRIFDQQNSEGAGIDWLPELIAHAPWRSLVYSLAEEYPDCLMLNFAVKLISDAGFQHEISNVTTAAQQLEIFSRVLSTAVDGVLAQHRKGPATDSYDRALTELVRVAGHSEHTYMYSQALLHLLAHQEQHES
;
A
#
# COMPACT_ATOMS: atom_id res chain seq x y z
N MET A 1 58.16 -7.71 -22.42
CA MET A 1 58.20 -7.63 -23.89
C MET A 1 57.79 -8.98 -24.43
N SER A 2 56.51 -9.12 -24.72
CA SER A 2 55.89 -10.05 -25.68
C SER A 2 54.42 -9.60 -25.78
N ASP A 3 54.07 -9.02 -26.92
CA ASP A 3 52.70 -8.82 -27.36
C ASP A 3 51.99 -10.17 -27.52
N ASP A 4 50.72 -10.24 -27.17
CA ASP A 4 49.76 -11.02 -27.96
C ASP A 4 48.35 -10.46 -27.78
N SER A 5 47.77 -10.09 -28.92
CA SER A 5 46.46 -9.50 -29.11
C SER A 5 45.44 -10.61 -29.40
N GLY A 6 44.52 -10.83 -28.47
CA GLY A 6 43.42 -11.78 -28.60
C GLY A 6 42.11 -11.08 -28.93
N ASP A 7 41.67 -11.29 -30.16
CA ASP A 7 40.38 -10.97 -30.78
C ASP A 7 39.32 -11.95 -30.24
N GLU A 8 38.20 -11.46 -29.71
CA GLU A 8 37.06 -12.31 -29.33
C GLU A 8 35.75 -11.59 -29.68
N SER A 9 35.35 -11.79 -30.93
CA SER A 9 34.04 -11.50 -31.48
C SER A 9 33.14 -12.72 -31.30
N ASP A 10 32.16 -12.66 -30.40
CA ASP A 10 31.14 -13.69 -30.23
C ASP A 10 29.74 -13.22 -30.68
N GLU A 11 29.38 -13.74 -31.85
CA GLU A 11 28.14 -14.39 -32.24
C GLU A 11 26.77 -13.77 -31.86
N LEU A 12 26.16 -13.17 -32.88
CA LEU A 12 24.72 -12.99 -33.04
C LEU A 12 24.02 -14.35 -33.26
N GLY A 13 23.44 -14.90 -32.18
CA GLY A 13 22.62 -16.12 -32.20
C GLY A 13 21.12 -15.85 -32.34
N SER A 14 20.64 -15.87 -33.59
CA SER A 14 19.36 -16.42 -34.09
C SER A 14 18.13 -16.55 -33.17
N ASN A 15 17.07 -15.82 -33.53
CA ASN A 15 15.71 -15.95 -33.02
C ASN A 15 14.83 -16.64 -34.10
N PRO A 16 14.18 -17.80 -33.87
CA PRO A 16 13.21 -18.35 -34.82
C PRO A 16 11.82 -18.44 -34.18
N LEU A 17 10.97 -17.44 -34.40
CA LEU A 17 9.52 -17.58 -34.25
C LEU A 17 8.91 -17.70 -35.65
N GLY A 18 8.84 -18.95 -36.11
CA GLY A 18 8.06 -19.36 -37.28
C GLY A 18 6.58 -19.40 -36.93
N GLY A 19 5.78 -18.80 -37.81
CA GLY A 19 4.33 -18.64 -37.64
C GLY A 19 3.55 -19.95 -37.70
N MET A 20 2.35 -19.91 -37.09
CA MET A 20 1.31 -20.90 -37.31
C MET A 20 0.10 -20.23 -37.96
N LEU A 21 -0.27 -20.81 -39.10
CA LEU A 21 -1.50 -20.62 -39.86
C LEU A 21 -2.73 -20.89 -38.99
N TYR A 22 -3.78 -20.12 -39.21
CA TYR A 22 -5.14 -20.47 -38.83
C TYR A 22 -5.79 -21.22 -40.00
N ASP A 23 -6.29 -22.44 -39.76
CA ASP A 23 -7.21 -23.15 -40.64
C ASP A 23 -8.64 -22.97 -40.14
N GLU A 24 -9.56 -22.78 -41.09
CA GLU A 24 -11.00 -22.61 -40.92
C GLU A 24 -11.74 -23.94 -40.76
N ASP A 25 -12.89 -23.84 -40.08
CA ASP A 25 -14.12 -24.64 -40.19
C ASP A 25 -14.17 -26.08 -39.62
N GLU A 26 -15.03 -26.26 -38.61
CA GLU A 26 -16.07 -27.30 -38.63
C GLU A 26 -17.22 -26.96 -37.67
N GLY A 27 -18.44 -26.88 -38.21
CA GLY A 27 -19.67 -26.60 -37.48
C GLY A 27 -20.30 -27.82 -36.82
N GLY A 28 -21.07 -27.58 -35.76
CA GLY A 28 -21.95 -28.55 -35.10
C GLY A 28 -23.04 -27.84 -34.28
N ASP A 29 -24.26 -27.87 -34.79
CA ASP A 29 -25.50 -27.33 -34.24
C ASP A 29 -26.15 -28.32 -33.24
N VAL A 30 -26.47 -27.91 -32.00
CA VAL A 30 -27.69 -28.31 -31.27
C VAL A 30 -28.07 -27.24 -30.23
N SER A 31 -29.13 -26.50 -30.56
CA SER A 31 -30.10 -25.82 -29.68
C SER A 31 -29.98 -25.97 -28.16
N ASN A 32 -29.76 -24.85 -27.46
CA ASN A 32 -30.23 -24.67 -26.09
C ASN A 32 -31.00 -23.34 -25.99
N SER A 33 -32.27 -23.45 -25.65
CA SER A 33 -33.22 -22.35 -25.43
C SER A 33 -32.74 -21.44 -24.30
N PHE A 34 -32.37 -20.20 -24.63
CA PHE A 34 -32.13 -19.14 -23.66
C PHE A 34 -33.06 -17.97 -24.00
N GLU A 35 -34.00 -17.71 -23.10
CA GLU A 35 -34.88 -16.54 -23.13
C GLU A 35 -34.02 -15.28 -23.13
N GLU A 36 -34.26 -14.37 -24.09
CA GLU A 36 -33.62 -13.05 -24.10
C GLU A 36 -34.04 -12.29 -22.83
N PRO A 37 -33.09 -11.91 -21.95
CA PRO A 37 -33.41 -10.97 -20.89
C PRO A 37 -33.43 -9.57 -21.50
N ASP A 38 -34.59 -8.95 -21.33
CA ASP A 38 -34.91 -7.54 -21.45
C ASP A 38 -33.71 -6.59 -21.27
N GLY A 39 -33.64 -5.63 -22.19
CA GLY A 39 -32.61 -4.62 -22.27
C GLY A 39 -32.49 -3.87 -20.95
N SER A 40 -31.41 -4.15 -20.22
CA SER A 40 -31.04 -3.43 -19.01
C SER A 40 -29.60 -2.96 -19.10
N ARG A 41 -29.51 -1.67 -19.45
CA ARG A 41 -28.52 -0.70 -18.97
C ARG A 41 -27.06 -1.06 -19.22
N VAL A 42 -26.59 -0.69 -20.41
CA VAL A 42 -25.23 -0.15 -20.55
C VAL A 42 -25.14 0.98 -19.52
N GLU A 43 -24.41 0.78 -18.43
CA GLU A 43 -23.96 1.88 -17.59
C GLU A 43 -22.97 2.69 -18.41
N GLN A 44 -23.54 3.59 -19.21
CA GLN A 44 -22.84 4.77 -19.66
C GLN A 44 -22.28 5.40 -18.41
N ILE A 45 -20.96 5.45 -18.34
CA ILE A 45 -20.24 6.43 -17.52
C ILE A 45 -20.87 7.77 -17.92
N GLU A 46 -21.69 8.31 -17.01
CA GLU A 46 -22.18 9.68 -17.12
C GLU A 46 -20.94 10.56 -17.13
N VAL A 47 -20.52 10.95 -18.33
CA VAL A 47 -19.60 12.06 -18.54
C VAL A 47 -20.30 13.24 -17.90
N ASP A 48 -19.75 13.69 -16.77
CA ASP A 48 -20.18 14.88 -16.05
C ASP A 48 -20.70 15.92 -17.05
N GLU A 49 -21.99 16.23 -16.90
CA GLU A 49 -22.68 17.31 -17.58
C GLU A 49 -21.76 18.52 -17.72
N GLU A 50 -21.71 19.15 -18.90
CA GLU A 50 -20.95 20.37 -19.18
C GLU A 50 -21.13 21.39 -18.04
N LYS A 51 -20.23 21.35 -17.04
CA LYS A 51 -20.17 22.40 -16.03
C LYS A 51 -19.94 23.69 -16.80
N ASN A 52 -20.87 24.62 -16.65
CA ASN A 52 -20.82 25.92 -17.31
C ASN A 52 -19.41 26.52 -17.12
N ALA A 53 -18.86 27.13 -18.16
CA ALA A 53 -17.52 27.74 -18.14
C ALA A 53 -17.35 28.70 -16.95
N GLU A 54 -18.44 29.38 -16.56
CA GLU A 54 -18.47 30.25 -15.37
C GLU A 54 -18.30 29.49 -14.05
N ASP A 55 -18.89 28.31 -13.91
CA ASP A 55 -18.78 27.50 -12.70
C ASP A 55 -17.40 26.88 -12.56
N VAL A 56 -16.82 26.41 -13.67
CA VAL A 56 -15.43 25.93 -13.71
C VAL A 56 -14.47 27.04 -13.29
N ARG A 57 -14.68 28.26 -13.80
CA ARG A 57 -13.86 29.43 -13.43
C ARG A 57 -13.99 29.76 -11.94
N ARG A 58 -15.22 29.74 -11.42
CA ARG A 58 -15.52 30.03 -10.01
C ARG A 58 -14.88 29.01 -9.07
N ASP A 59 -14.96 27.73 -9.40
CA ASP A 59 -14.40 26.67 -8.58
C ASP A 59 -12.86 26.71 -8.57
N ALA A 60 -12.23 26.94 -9.73
CA ALA A 60 -10.78 27.15 -9.81
C ALA A 60 -10.30 28.37 -9.01
N LEU A 61 -11.04 29.49 -9.05
CA LEU A 61 -10.71 30.68 -8.25
C LEU A 61 -10.77 30.42 -6.75
N LYS A 62 -11.74 29.62 -6.28
CA LYS A 62 -11.79 29.22 -4.86
C LYS A 62 -10.54 28.43 -4.47
N LEU A 63 -10.06 27.54 -5.33
CA LEU A 63 -8.84 26.76 -5.09
C LEU A 63 -7.60 27.66 -5.08
N PHE A 64 -7.45 28.58 -6.03
CA PHE A 64 -6.33 29.53 -6.06
C PHE A 64 -6.29 30.49 -4.86
N THR A 65 -7.43 30.68 -4.19
CA THR A 65 -7.54 31.49 -2.95
C THR A 65 -7.23 30.67 -1.69
N SER A 66 -7.17 29.34 -1.79
CA SER A 66 -6.79 28.52 -0.65
C SER A 66 -5.30 28.69 -0.33
N THR A 67 -4.99 28.64 0.97
CA THR A 67 -3.63 28.85 1.48
C THR A 67 -2.66 27.84 0.86
N ASP A 68 -1.53 28.34 0.36
CA ASP A 68 -0.45 27.52 -0.21
C ASP A 68 -0.85 26.58 -1.36
N PHE A 69 -1.98 26.81 -2.04
CA PHE A 69 -2.43 25.98 -3.18
C PHE A 69 -1.40 25.86 -4.31
N VAL A 70 -0.50 26.84 -4.43
CA VAL A 70 0.63 26.81 -5.39
C VAL A 70 1.55 25.58 -5.20
N MET A 71 1.55 24.98 -4.00
CA MET A 71 2.35 23.81 -3.65
C MET A 71 1.61 22.48 -3.87
N GLU A 72 0.31 22.52 -4.15
CA GLU A 72 -0.51 21.31 -4.32
C GLU A 72 -0.28 20.66 -5.69
N PRO A 73 -0.29 19.33 -5.79
CA PRO A 73 -0.03 18.61 -7.06
C PRO A 73 -1.06 18.95 -8.14
N GLU A 74 -2.28 19.34 -7.74
CA GLU A 74 -3.39 19.66 -8.64
C GLU A 74 -3.33 21.07 -9.24
N VAL A 75 -2.34 21.90 -8.86
CA VAL A 75 -2.26 23.30 -9.31
C VAL A 75 -2.16 23.40 -10.84
N LEU A 76 -1.31 22.58 -11.48
CA LEU A 76 -1.08 22.62 -12.92
C LEU A 76 -2.29 22.11 -13.73
N PRO A 77 -2.93 20.97 -13.38
CA PRO A 77 -4.21 20.59 -13.97
C PRO A 77 -5.29 21.66 -13.84
N THR A 78 -5.41 22.27 -12.66
CA THR A 78 -6.42 23.31 -12.38
C THR A 78 -6.17 24.58 -13.20
N LEU A 79 -4.91 25.02 -13.31
CA LEU A 79 -4.51 26.12 -14.18
C LEU A 79 -4.85 25.83 -15.65
N SER A 80 -4.52 24.63 -16.12
CA SER A 80 -4.81 24.21 -17.50
C SER A 80 -6.31 24.23 -17.78
N ARG A 81 -7.14 23.79 -16.83
CA ARG A 81 -8.60 23.83 -16.93
C ARG A 81 -9.13 25.28 -16.93
N TYR A 82 -8.59 26.12 -16.07
CA TYR A 82 -8.97 27.53 -15.95
C TYR A 82 -8.67 28.33 -17.23
N PHE A 83 -7.50 28.11 -17.85
CA PHE A 83 -7.16 28.79 -19.10
C PHE A 83 -7.97 28.28 -20.29
N LYS A 84 -8.36 26.99 -20.32
CA LYS A 84 -9.23 26.44 -21.38
C LYS A 84 -10.61 27.11 -21.43
N VAL A 85 -11.13 27.59 -20.30
CA VAL A 85 -12.41 28.30 -20.22
C VAL A 85 -12.28 29.83 -20.35
N GLY A 86 -11.10 30.33 -20.72
CA GLY A 86 -10.86 31.77 -20.94
C GLY A 86 -10.62 32.58 -19.66
N GLY A 87 -10.14 31.93 -18.59
CA GLY A 87 -9.76 32.60 -17.36
C GLY A 87 -8.56 33.54 -17.52
N ASP A 88 -8.51 34.60 -16.70
CA ASP A 88 -7.50 35.65 -16.78
C ASP A 88 -6.20 35.28 -16.02
N PRO A 89 -5.02 35.28 -16.67
CA PRO A 89 -3.75 34.93 -16.02
C PRO A 89 -3.34 35.89 -14.89
N GLU A 90 -3.62 37.19 -15.01
CA GLU A 90 -3.20 38.18 -14.01
C GLU A 90 -3.91 37.95 -12.68
N THR A 91 -5.23 37.70 -12.75
CA THR A 91 -6.06 37.35 -11.59
C THR A 91 -5.53 36.13 -10.85
N VAL A 92 -5.08 35.09 -11.58
CA VAL A 92 -4.58 33.86 -10.94
C VAL A 92 -3.21 34.06 -10.32
N VAL A 93 -2.30 34.75 -11.00
CA VAL A 93 -0.98 35.08 -10.46
C VAL A 93 -1.14 35.89 -9.17
N GLN A 94 -2.01 36.90 -9.17
CA GLN A 94 -2.29 37.70 -7.99
C GLN A 94 -2.90 36.84 -6.86
N SER A 95 -3.89 36.00 -7.18
CA SER A 95 -4.54 35.14 -6.20
C SER A 95 -3.56 34.16 -5.55
N LEU A 96 -2.73 33.47 -6.34
CA LEU A 96 -1.74 32.54 -5.83
C LEU A 96 -0.64 33.24 -5.02
N ALA A 97 -0.18 34.41 -5.47
CA ALA A 97 0.86 35.17 -4.77
C ALA A 97 0.36 35.75 -3.43
N GLU A 98 -0.87 36.25 -3.39
CA GLU A 98 -1.48 36.82 -2.17
C GLU A 98 -1.76 35.75 -1.10
N HIS A 99 -2.09 34.52 -1.50
CA HIS A 99 -2.45 33.42 -0.59
C HIS A 99 -1.31 32.43 -0.31
N TYR A 100 -0.11 32.71 -0.82
CA TYR A 100 1.09 31.95 -0.49
C TYR A 100 1.67 32.39 0.85
N GLN A 101 1.67 31.48 1.83
CA GLN A 101 2.21 31.67 3.17
C GLN A 101 3.51 30.89 3.41
N SER A 102 3.91 30.04 2.47
CA SER A 102 5.17 29.29 2.50
C SER A 102 5.29 28.34 3.71
N LEU A 103 4.18 27.80 4.22
CA LEU A 103 4.19 26.98 5.44
C LEU A 103 5.16 25.81 5.33
N ALA A 104 5.18 25.13 4.18
CA ALA A 104 6.11 24.03 3.91
C ALA A 104 7.58 24.48 3.94
N GLN A 105 7.91 25.62 3.34
CA GLN A 105 9.27 26.16 3.34
C GLN A 105 9.71 26.62 4.72
N ILE A 106 8.81 27.21 5.51
CA ILE A 106 9.09 27.60 6.89
C ILE A 106 9.40 26.35 7.73
N CYS A 107 8.67 25.24 7.54
CA CYS A 107 9.00 23.97 8.19
C CYS A 107 10.40 23.47 7.85
N ASN A 108 10.82 23.56 6.58
CA ASN A 108 12.18 23.18 6.17
C ASN A 108 13.24 24.04 6.84
N ILE A 109 13.04 25.37 6.86
CA ILE A 109 13.97 26.31 7.52
C ILE A 109 14.05 26.04 9.01
N MET A 110 12.91 25.79 9.67
CA MET A 110 12.90 25.42 11.09
C MET A 110 13.65 24.10 11.33
N GLY A 111 13.52 23.12 10.43
CA GLY A 111 14.29 21.87 10.48
C GLY A 111 15.80 22.11 10.37
N GLU A 112 16.23 22.95 9.43
CA GLU A 112 17.63 23.34 9.29
C GLU A 112 18.15 24.06 10.54
N TRP A 113 17.36 24.95 11.14
CA TRP A 113 17.74 25.63 12.38
C TRP A 113 17.86 24.66 13.55
N LEU A 114 16.95 23.70 13.68
CA LEU A 114 17.05 22.66 14.70
C LEU A 114 18.31 21.82 14.52
N LEU A 115 18.67 21.47 13.28
CA LEU A 115 19.92 20.77 12.96
C LEU A 115 21.18 21.60 13.27
N GLN A 116 21.11 22.93 13.16
CA GLN A 116 22.23 23.81 13.50
C GLN A 116 22.38 24.04 15.00
N LEU A 117 21.27 23.98 15.75
CA LEU A 117 21.24 24.22 17.19
C LEU A 117 21.51 22.95 18.02
N GLU A 118 21.14 21.78 17.51
CA GLU A 118 21.34 20.49 18.16
C GLU A 118 22.58 19.79 17.58
N ASP A 119 23.51 19.39 18.45
CA ASP A 119 24.74 18.69 18.04
C ASP A 119 24.48 17.24 17.55
N ARG A 120 23.24 16.75 17.64
CA ARG A 120 22.82 15.39 17.28
C ARG A 120 21.75 15.41 16.20
N PRO A 121 22.09 15.16 14.93
CA PRO A 121 21.12 15.17 13.84
C PRO A 121 20.02 14.10 14.01
N ASP A 122 20.38 12.93 14.55
CA ASP A 122 19.44 11.83 14.81
C ASP A 122 18.32 12.26 15.79
N ALA A 123 18.65 13.09 16.78
CA ALA A 123 17.68 13.56 17.76
C ALA A 123 16.63 14.50 17.14
N VAL A 124 17.04 15.32 16.18
CA VAL A 124 16.13 16.21 15.44
C VAL A 124 15.19 15.37 14.58
N GLN A 125 15.73 14.37 13.88
CA GLN A 125 14.93 13.44 13.08
C GLN A 125 13.92 12.69 13.96
N ASP A 126 14.33 12.16 15.12
CA ASP A 126 13.43 11.49 16.06
C ASP A 126 12.27 12.41 16.50
N ILE A 127 12.55 13.69 16.78
CA ILE A 127 11.54 14.67 17.18
C ILE A 127 10.56 14.94 16.03
N PHE A 128 11.06 15.06 14.79
CA PHE A 128 10.21 15.25 13.61
C PHE A 128 9.32 14.03 13.37
N GLU A 129 9.89 12.83 13.38
CA GLU A 129 9.16 11.58 13.20
C GLU A 129 8.09 11.40 14.28
N GLN A 130 8.42 11.66 15.55
CA GLN A 130 7.45 11.59 16.66
C GLN A 130 6.35 12.64 16.54
N SER A 131 6.69 13.87 16.16
CA SER A 131 5.72 14.96 16.01
C SER A 131 4.76 14.70 14.85
N LEU A 132 5.30 14.29 13.71
CA LEU A 132 4.51 13.94 12.53
C LEU A 132 3.66 12.69 12.79
N SER A 133 4.22 11.66 13.42
CA SER A 133 3.48 10.49 13.87
C SER A 133 2.30 10.88 14.77
N SER A 134 2.52 11.74 15.77
CA SER A 134 1.44 12.24 16.63
C SER A 134 0.40 13.07 15.87
N LEU A 135 0.79 13.84 14.85
CA LEU A 135 -0.15 14.62 14.04
C LEU A 135 -1.00 13.70 13.18
N ILE A 136 -0.38 12.71 12.53
CA ILE A 136 -1.07 11.71 11.73
C ILE A 136 -2.06 10.96 12.63
N SER A 137 -1.64 10.41 13.76
CA SER A 137 -2.56 9.69 14.67
C SER A 137 -3.76 10.52 15.14
N ARG A 138 -3.61 11.85 15.28
CA ARG A 138 -4.72 12.72 15.73
C ARG A 138 -5.69 13.12 14.63
N HIS A 139 -5.21 13.22 13.40
CA HIS A 139 -5.96 13.77 12.28
C HIS A 139 -6.23 12.74 11.17
N PHE A 140 -5.86 11.48 11.40
CA PHE A 140 -6.09 10.41 10.44
C PHE A 140 -7.59 10.18 10.26
N GLU A 141 -8.05 10.27 9.02
CA GLU A 141 -9.43 9.96 8.65
C GLU A 141 -9.46 8.75 7.71
N PRO A 142 -9.95 7.57 8.15
CA PRO A 142 -9.87 6.35 7.36
C PRO A 142 -10.62 6.46 6.03
N LYS A 143 -11.79 7.12 6.03
CA LYS A 143 -12.58 7.34 4.81
C LYS A 143 -11.91 8.27 3.80
N GLN A 144 -11.06 9.20 4.25
CA GLN A 144 -10.28 10.03 3.32
C GLN A 144 -9.12 9.22 2.74
N ALA A 145 -8.41 8.47 3.58
CA ALA A 145 -7.33 7.58 3.15
C ALA A 145 -7.82 6.56 2.10
N ASP A 146 -8.96 5.91 2.33
CA ASP A 146 -9.53 4.94 1.39
C ASP A 146 -9.96 5.60 0.07
N ARG A 147 -10.52 6.81 0.11
CA ARG A 147 -10.86 7.56 -1.11
C ARG A 147 -9.63 7.87 -1.95
N ILE A 148 -8.54 8.31 -1.32
CA ILE A 148 -7.27 8.59 -2.01
C ILE A 148 -6.69 7.29 -2.57
N PHE A 149 -6.75 6.21 -1.79
CA PHE A 149 -6.32 4.89 -2.22
C PHE A 149 -7.08 4.40 -3.45
N ASP A 150 -8.42 4.48 -3.45
CA ASP A 150 -9.25 4.06 -4.59
C ASP A 150 -8.99 4.92 -5.84
N GLN A 151 -8.83 6.24 -5.66
CA GLN A 151 -8.53 7.16 -6.76
C GLN A 151 -7.20 6.80 -7.44
N GLN A 152 -6.14 6.61 -6.67
CA GLN A 152 -4.84 6.28 -7.24
C GLN A 152 -4.80 4.86 -7.81
N ASN A 153 -5.42 3.89 -7.12
CA ASN A 153 -5.43 2.50 -7.56
C ASN A 153 -6.27 2.28 -8.84
N SER A 154 -7.21 3.19 -9.15
CA SER A 154 -7.98 3.15 -10.41
C SER A 154 -7.13 3.44 -11.66
N GLU A 155 -5.95 4.03 -11.49
CA GLU A 155 -4.96 4.25 -12.56
C GLU A 155 -4.02 3.04 -12.76
N GLY A 156 -4.23 1.95 -12.02
CA GLY A 156 -3.53 0.68 -12.18
C GLY A 156 -2.13 0.63 -11.54
N ALA A 157 -1.63 1.76 -11.03
CA ALA A 157 -0.51 1.83 -10.10
C ALA A 157 -1.08 2.02 -8.69
N GLY A 158 -0.61 1.23 -7.72
CA GLY A 158 -0.99 1.45 -6.32
C GLY A 158 -0.47 2.81 -5.80
N ILE A 159 -0.52 3.03 -4.49
CA ILE A 159 0.08 4.24 -3.92
C ILE A 159 1.62 4.16 -4.05
N ASP A 160 2.20 4.95 -4.96
CA ASP A 160 3.63 4.92 -5.30
C ASP A 160 4.55 5.31 -4.13
N TRP A 161 4.12 6.21 -3.26
CA TRP A 161 4.92 6.67 -2.11
C TRP A 161 4.89 5.68 -0.93
N LEU A 162 3.91 4.77 -0.90
CA LEU A 162 3.69 3.89 0.25
C LEU A 162 4.84 2.90 0.48
N PRO A 163 5.43 2.25 -0.56
CA PRO A 163 6.63 1.43 -0.42
C PRO A 163 7.81 2.18 0.21
N GLU A 164 8.01 3.45 -0.15
CA GLU A 164 9.10 4.27 0.41
C GLU A 164 8.84 4.58 1.88
N LEU A 165 7.60 4.90 2.25
CA LEU A 165 7.23 5.16 3.64
C LEU A 165 7.50 3.93 4.52
N ILE A 166 7.03 2.76 4.10
CA ILE A 166 7.13 1.53 4.90
C ILE A 166 8.55 0.93 4.94
N ALA A 167 9.50 1.47 4.16
CA ALA A 167 10.90 1.08 4.26
C ALA A 167 11.50 1.42 5.65
N HIS A 168 10.93 2.40 6.35
CA HIS A 168 11.40 2.84 7.66
C HIS A 168 10.59 2.24 8.82
N ALA A 169 11.28 1.71 9.83
CA ALA A 169 10.66 1.06 10.99
C ALA A 169 9.68 1.94 11.79
N PRO A 170 9.96 3.24 12.06
CA PRO A 170 9.05 4.10 12.81
C PRO A 170 7.68 4.26 12.12
N TRP A 171 7.67 4.36 10.79
CA TRP A 171 6.44 4.48 10.02
C TRP A 171 5.67 3.16 9.94
N ARG A 172 6.36 2.01 9.88
CA ARG A 172 5.70 0.70 10.01
C ARG A 172 4.98 0.58 11.35
N SER A 173 5.63 0.99 12.44
CA SER A 173 5.00 1.02 13.77
C SER A 173 3.76 1.91 13.81
N LEU A 174 3.80 3.08 13.15
CA LEU A 174 2.63 3.95 13.03
C LEU A 174 1.50 3.27 12.25
N VAL A 175 1.81 2.65 11.11
CA VAL A 175 0.82 1.90 10.30
C VAL A 175 0.15 0.80 11.12
N TYR A 176 0.91 0.03 11.90
CA TYR A 176 0.32 -0.98 12.78
C TYR A 176 -0.60 -0.38 13.83
N SER A 177 -0.21 0.73 14.46
CA SER A 177 -1.06 1.41 15.46
C SER A 177 -2.36 1.93 14.87
N LEU A 178 -2.31 2.50 13.66
CA LEU A 178 -3.48 2.99 12.95
C LEU A 178 -4.37 1.83 12.47
N ALA A 179 -3.79 0.73 11.99
CA ALA A 179 -4.54 -0.44 11.56
C ALA A 179 -5.29 -1.12 12.72
N GLU A 180 -4.72 -1.09 13.92
CA GLU A 180 -5.41 -1.56 15.13
C GLU A 180 -6.58 -0.66 15.52
N GLU A 181 -6.43 0.66 15.40
CA GLU A 181 -7.49 1.63 15.70
C GLU A 181 -8.61 1.65 14.63
N TYR A 182 -8.24 1.42 13.36
CA TYR A 182 -9.14 1.50 12.19
C TYR A 182 -9.07 0.21 11.35
N PRO A 183 -9.63 -0.91 11.84
CA PRO A 183 -9.52 -2.22 11.18
C PRO A 183 -10.21 -2.31 9.82
N ASP A 184 -11.22 -1.47 9.58
CA ASP A 184 -12.00 -1.46 8.34
C ASP A 184 -11.36 -0.61 7.23
N CYS A 185 -10.23 0.06 7.48
CA CYS A 185 -9.56 0.90 6.50
C CYS A 185 -8.82 0.05 5.46
N LEU A 186 -9.21 0.15 4.19
CA LEU A 186 -8.63 -0.61 3.09
C LEU A 186 -7.16 -0.26 2.85
N MET A 187 -6.84 1.03 2.87
CA MET A 187 -5.48 1.53 2.67
C MET A 187 -4.51 0.98 3.72
N LEU A 188 -4.91 0.99 4.99
CA LEU A 188 -4.09 0.45 6.09
C LEU A 188 -3.94 -1.06 5.98
N ASN A 189 -5.01 -1.78 5.64
CA ASN A 189 -4.94 -3.22 5.42
C ASN A 189 -3.97 -3.59 4.30
N PHE A 190 -4.02 -2.84 3.19
CA PHE A 190 -3.07 -2.98 2.09
C PHE A 190 -1.63 -2.64 2.51
N ALA A 191 -1.42 -1.57 3.27
CA ALA A 191 -0.10 -1.21 3.79
C ALA A 191 0.48 -2.32 4.67
N VAL A 192 -0.31 -2.90 5.59
CA VAL A 192 0.11 -4.03 6.44
C VAL A 192 0.47 -5.25 5.59
N LYS A 193 -0.28 -5.52 4.50
CA LYS A 193 0.06 -6.58 3.54
C LYS A 193 1.39 -6.32 2.85
N LEU A 194 1.64 -5.11 2.34
CA LEU A 194 2.91 -4.74 1.73
C LEU A 194 4.09 -4.89 2.69
N ILE A 195 3.90 -4.51 3.96
CA ILE A 195 4.93 -4.68 4.99
C ILE A 195 5.24 -6.16 5.22
N SER A 196 4.21 -7.02 5.22
CA SER A 196 4.36 -8.47 5.33
C SER A 196 5.10 -9.06 4.13
N ASP A 197 4.75 -8.66 2.91
CA ASP A 197 5.38 -9.12 1.67
C ASP A 197 6.84 -8.65 1.52
N ALA A 198 7.17 -7.50 2.11
CA ALA A 198 8.55 -7.02 2.23
C ALA A 198 9.39 -7.79 3.28
N GLY A 199 8.78 -8.70 4.05
CA GLY A 199 9.46 -9.55 5.04
C GLY A 199 9.54 -8.97 6.46
N PHE A 200 8.92 -7.81 6.73
CA PHE A 200 8.91 -7.18 8.05
C PHE A 200 7.78 -7.71 8.96
N GLN A 201 7.15 -8.83 8.61
CA GLN A 201 6.08 -9.48 9.38
C GLN A 201 6.42 -9.79 10.86
N HIS A 202 7.71 -9.91 11.19
CA HIS A 202 8.19 -10.16 12.55
C HIS A 202 8.08 -8.93 13.47
N GLU A 203 7.91 -7.73 12.89
CA GLU A 203 7.70 -6.47 13.63
C GLU A 203 6.23 -6.31 14.06
N ILE A 204 5.33 -7.15 13.55
CA ILE A 204 3.94 -7.24 14.00
C ILE A 204 3.93 -7.91 15.37
N SER A 205 4.30 -7.18 16.41
CA SER A 205 4.30 -7.67 17.79
C SER A 205 2.87 -7.86 18.32
N ASN A 206 1.91 -7.14 17.73
CA ASN A 206 0.52 -7.19 18.15
C ASN A 206 -0.27 -8.24 17.36
N VAL A 207 -0.72 -9.28 18.07
CA VAL A 207 -1.51 -10.37 17.51
C VAL A 207 -2.87 -9.89 17.03
N THR A 208 -3.39 -8.78 17.57
CA THR A 208 -4.66 -8.18 17.14
C THR A 208 -4.64 -7.79 15.67
N THR A 209 -3.59 -7.08 15.22
CA THR A 209 -3.45 -6.65 13.83
C THR A 209 -3.24 -7.84 12.90
N ALA A 210 -2.46 -8.84 13.32
CA ALA A 210 -2.25 -10.06 12.54
C ALA A 210 -3.54 -10.89 12.40
N ALA A 211 -4.35 -11.00 13.46
CA ALA A 211 -5.57 -11.79 13.49
C ALA A 211 -6.67 -11.27 12.55
N GLN A 212 -6.62 -9.98 12.19
CA GLN A 212 -7.59 -9.37 11.27
C GLN A 212 -7.34 -9.76 9.81
N GLN A 213 -6.13 -10.22 9.46
CA GLN A 213 -5.77 -10.61 8.10
C GLN A 213 -5.33 -12.07 8.04
N LEU A 214 -6.14 -12.93 7.43
CA LEU A 214 -5.92 -14.38 7.42
C LEU A 214 -4.54 -14.79 6.88
N GLU A 215 -4.05 -14.13 5.83
CA GLU A 215 -2.74 -14.40 5.23
C GLU A 215 -1.59 -14.07 6.20
N ILE A 216 -1.72 -12.98 6.96
CA ILE A 216 -0.71 -12.58 7.93
C ILE A 216 -0.78 -13.47 9.15
N PHE A 217 -2.00 -13.75 9.65
CA PHE A 217 -2.21 -14.69 10.74
C PHE A 217 -1.61 -16.06 10.44
N SER A 218 -1.80 -16.58 9.22
CA SER A 218 -1.25 -17.90 8.84
C SER A 218 0.29 -17.90 8.85
N ARG A 219 0.94 -16.86 8.34
CA ARG A 219 2.42 -16.71 8.40
C ARG A 219 2.93 -16.61 9.84
N VAL A 220 2.25 -15.85 10.70
CA VAL A 220 2.59 -15.71 12.13
C VAL A 220 2.41 -17.05 12.85
N LEU A 221 1.29 -17.75 12.60
CA LEU A 221 1.01 -19.07 13.17
C LEU A 221 2.05 -20.11 12.73
N SER A 222 2.39 -20.17 11.43
CA SER A 222 3.44 -21.05 10.91
C SER A 222 4.79 -20.78 11.60
N THR A 223 5.18 -19.52 11.73
CA THR A 223 6.43 -19.14 12.41
C THR A 223 6.43 -19.57 13.88
N ALA A 224 5.30 -19.43 14.58
CA ALA A 224 5.15 -19.87 15.97
C ALA A 224 5.23 -21.40 16.11
N VAL A 225 4.58 -22.14 15.20
CA VAL A 225 4.65 -23.61 15.15
C VAL A 225 6.08 -24.09 14.87
N ASP A 226 6.75 -23.51 13.87
CA ASP A 226 8.15 -23.82 13.55
C ASP A 226 9.08 -23.54 14.74
N GLY A 227 8.83 -22.45 15.46
CA GLY A 227 9.53 -22.11 16.69
C GLY A 227 9.40 -23.21 17.74
N VAL A 228 8.19 -23.70 17.99
CA VAL A 228 7.92 -24.81 18.93
C VAL A 228 8.60 -26.10 18.46
N LEU A 229 8.48 -26.46 17.19
CA LEU A 229 9.09 -27.68 16.62
C LEU A 229 10.63 -27.64 16.69
N ALA A 230 11.23 -26.48 16.43
CA ALA A 230 12.68 -26.29 16.51
C ALA A 230 13.21 -26.44 17.94
N GLN A 231 12.47 -25.96 18.95
CA GLN A 231 12.85 -26.19 20.35
C GLN A 231 12.56 -27.62 20.80
N HIS A 232 11.48 -28.23 20.32
CA HIS A 232 11.15 -29.63 20.62
C HIS A 232 12.28 -30.59 20.21
N ARG A 233 12.94 -30.34 19.06
CA ARG A 233 14.11 -31.12 18.60
C ARG A 233 15.29 -31.11 19.57
N LYS A 234 15.40 -30.10 20.44
CA LYS A 234 16.47 -29.99 21.45
C LYS A 234 16.13 -30.69 22.78
N GLY A 235 14.90 -31.19 22.92
CA GLY A 235 14.39 -31.84 24.11
C GLY A 235 13.09 -31.17 24.59
N PRO A 236 11.99 -31.92 24.78
CA PRO A 236 10.76 -31.40 25.38
C PRO A 236 11.01 -30.96 26.84
N ALA A 237 10.27 -29.95 27.31
CA ALA A 237 10.36 -29.37 28.66
C ALA A 237 11.65 -28.61 29.00
N THR A 238 12.27 -27.97 27.99
CA THR A 238 13.25 -26.89 28.24
C THR A 238 12.53 -25.57 28.46
N ASP A 239 13.09 -24.66 29.26
CA ASP A 239 12.53 -23.29 29.45
C ASP A 239 12.30 -22.57 28.10
N SER A 240 13.14 -22.85 27.10
CA SER A 240 12.98 -22.35 25.73
C SER A 240 11.77 -22.92 24.99
N TYR A 241 11.46 -24.20 25.21
CA TYR A 241 10.28 -24.85 24.65
C TYR A 241 9.01 -24.28 25.29
N ASP A 242 8.99 -24.13 26.62
CA ASP A 242 7.81 -23.60 27.33
C ASP A 242 7.51 -22.14 26.92
N ARG A 243 8.54 -21.33 26.69
CA ARG A 243 8.38 -19.98 26.13
C ARG A 243 7.80 -20.00 24.72
N ALA A 244 8.33 -20.83 23.83
CA ALA A 244 7.83 -20.97 22.47
C ALA A 244 6.37 -21.48 22.45
N LEU A 245 6.04 -22.43 23.31
CA LEU A 245 4.68 -22.97 23.45
C LEU A 245 3.70 -21.92 23.98
N THR A 246 4.13 -21.14 24.99
CA THR A 246 3.33 -20.02 25.51
C THR A 246 3.03 -19.00 24.41
N GLU A 247 4.00 -18.70 23.55
CA GLU A 247 3.81 -17.81 22.42
C GLU A 247 2.84 -18.38 21.38
N LEU A 248 2.95 -19.66 21.04
CA LEU A 248 1.98 -20.33 20.16
C LEU A 248 0.56 -20.29 20.72
N VAL A 249 0.38 -20.56 22.02
CA VAL A 249 -0.92 -20.48 22.69
C VAL A 249 -1.45 -19.05 22.69
N ARG A 250 -0.59 -18.06 22.90
CA ARG A 250 -0.95 -16.62 22.84
C ARG A 250 -1.44 -16.22 21.45
N VAL A 251 -0.76 -16.67 20.39
CA VAL A 251 -1.14 -16.38 18.99
C VAL A 251 -2.44 -17.09 18.62
N ALA A 252 -2.52 -18.40 18.85
CA ALA A 252 -3.70 -19.20 18.48
C ALA A 252 -4.94 -18.82 19.30
N GLY A 253 -4.76 -18.55 20.59
CA GLY A 253 -5.83 -18.24 21.55
C GLY A 253 -6.23 -16.76 21.60
N HIS A 254 -5.81 -15.94 20.64
CA HIS A 254 -6.14 -14.51 20.63
C HIS A 254 -7.64 -14.22 20.47
N SER A 255 -8.35 -14.98 19.63
CA SER A 255 -9.79 -14.89 19.42
C SER A 255 -10.41 -16.28 19.17
N GLU A 256 -11.73 -16.39 19.24
CA GLU A 256 -12.44 -17.65 18.96
C GLU A 256 -12.19 -18.15 17.53
N HIS A 257 -12.22 -17.24 16.54
CA HIS A 257 -12.01 -17.57 15.14
C HIS A 257 -10.57 -17.99 14.83
N THR A 258 -9.57 -17.29 15.38
CA THR A 258 -8.16 -17.66 15.23
C THR A 258 -7.86 -19.01 15.88
N TYR A 259 -8.49 -19.30 17.03
CA TYR A 259 -8.34 -20.58 17.71
C TYR A 259 -8.92 -21.72 16.86
N MET A 260 -10.14 -21.57 16.36
CA MET A 260 -10.79 -22.55 15.49
C MET A 260 -9.98 -22.82 14.22
N TYR A 261 -9.49 -21.77 13.56
CA TYR A 261 -8.62 -21.91 12.37
C TYR A 261 -7.31 -22.63 12.71
N SER A 262 -6.65 -22.25 13.80
CA SER A 262 -5.39 -22.88 14.23
C SER A 262 -5.59 -24.36 14.56
N GLN A 263 -6.66 -24.72 15.27
CA GLN A 263 -6.99 -26.12 15.58
C GLN A 263 -7.30 -26.93 14.32
N ALA A 264 -8.05 -26.37 13.37
CA ALA A 264 -8.35 -27.02 12.10
C ALA A 264 -7.07 -27.32 11.29
N LEU A 265 -6.15 -26.34 11.20
CA LEU A 265 -4.86 -26.53 10.54
C LEU A 265 -4.00 -27.60 11.24
N LEU A 266 -3.84 -27.51 12.55
CA LEU A 266 -3.06 -28.48 13.32
C LEU A 266 -3.64 -29.89 13.21
N HIS A 267 -4.97 -30.02 13.21
CA HIS A 267 -5.64 -31.30 13.02
C HIS A 267 -5.39 -31.90 11.63
N LEU A 268 -5.42 -31.07 10.58
CA LEU A 268 -5.09 -31.50 9.21
C LEU A 268 -3.64 -31.95 9.09
N LEU A 269 -2.70 -31.19 9.66
CA LEU A 269 -1.28 -31.55 9.67
C LEU A 269 -1.04 -32.88 10.42
N ALA A 270 -1.70 -33.08 11.55
CA ALA A 270 -1.62 -34.34 12.30
C ALA A 270 -2.17 -35.56 11.54
N HIS A 271 -3.16 -35.36 10.66
CA HIS A 271 -3.70 -36.43 9.82
C HIS A 271 -2.82 -36.76 8.61
N GLN A 272 -2.08 -35.80 8.07
CA GLN A 272 -1.17 -36.05 6.95
C GLN A 272 0.03 -36.92 7.35
N GLU A 273 0.58 -36.74 8.55
CA GLU A 273 1.67 -37.59 9.08
C GLU A 273 1.26 -39.07 9.25
N GLN A 274 -0.02 -39.35 9.51
CA GLN A 274 -0.53 -40.71 9.68
C GLN A 274 -0.75 -41.46 8.36
N HIS A 275 -0.81 -40.77 7.22
CA HIS A 275 -1.07 -41.38 5.91
C HIS A 275 0.21 -41.59 5.08
N GLU A 276 1.35 -41.04 5.54
CA GLU A 276 2.69 -41.21 4.95
C GLU A 276 3.60 -42.20 5.72
N SER A 277 3.14 -42.75 6.86
CA SER A 277 3.81 -43.83 7.61
C SER A 277 3.17 -45.19 7.33
#